data_AF-A0A371MRY5-F1
#
_entry.id   AF-A0A371MRY5-F1
#
_cell.length_a   1.000
_cell.length_b   1.000
_cell.length_c   1.000
_cell.angle_alpha   90.00
_cell.angle_beta   90.00
_cell.angle_gamma   90.00
#
_symmetry.space_group_name_H-M   'P 1'
#
loop_
_entity.id
_entity.type
_entity.pdbx_description
1 polymer ?
#
loop_
_entity_poly.entity_id
_entity_poly.type
_entity_poly.pdbx_seq_one_letter_code
_entity_poly.pdbx_strand_id
1 'polypeptide(L)'
;MNVAALAADLRAAARRTDHRRLLVLAGDRDAGIDAAYDAVEGAEIPPSETTIVTAREGFKFDRVDPQQARELLGTTRTAVVCDAHESFSPNVLGRLVGTVDGGGLFILLTP
;
A
#
# COMPACT_ATOMS: atom_id res chain seq x y z
N MET A 1 -5.59 -15.58 12.56
CA MET A 1 -4.61 -14.58 12.06
C MET A 1 -5.42 -13.41 11.54
N ASN A 2 -5.21 -12.21 12.05
CA ASN A 2 -5.85 -10.99 11.54
C ASN A 2 -4.92 -10.28 10.55
N VAL A 3 -5.42 -9.24 9.86
CA VAL A 3 -4.67 -8.52 8.83
C VAL A 3 -3.40 -7.88 9.40
N ALA A 4 -3.47 -7.28 10.59
CA ALA A 4 -2.32 -6.68 11.27
C ALA A 4 -1.18 -7.69 11.50
N ALA A 5 -1.48 -8.88 12.04
CA ALA A 5 -0.48 -9.92 12.28
C ALA A 5 0.14 -10.44 10.97
N LEU A 6 -0.67 -10.61 9.92
CA LEU A 6 -0.18 -11.00 8.59
C LEU A 6 0.77 -9.93 8.01
N ALA A 7 0.41 -8.66 8.13
CA ALA A 7 1.24 -7.56 7.65
C ALA A 7 2.56 -7.45 8.43
N ALA A 8 2.54 -7.67 9.74
CA ALA A 8 3.75 -7.77 10.57
C ALA A 8 4.70 -8.86 10.08
N ASP A 9 4.18 -10.07 9.85
CA ASP A 9 4.96 -11.21 9.35
C ASP A 9 5.54 -10.93 7.96
N LEU A 10 4.75 -10.33 7.07
CA LEU A 10 5.20 -9.92 5.73
C LEU A 10 6.29 -8.87 5.80
N ARG A 11 6.13 -7.82 6.62
CA ARG A 11 7.14 -6.75 6.80
C ARG A 11 8.42 -7.30 7.42
N ALA A 12 8.33 -8.20 8.38
CA ALA A 12 9.50 -8.87 8.95
C ALA A 12 10.23 -9.71 7.89
N ALA A 13 9.50 -10.48 7.09
CA ALA A 13 10.08 -11.28 6.00
C ALA A 13 10.69 -10.40 4.90
N ALA A 14 10.04 -9.28 4.58
CA ALA A 14 10.51 -8.28 3.64
C ALA A 14 11.86 -7.69 4.08
N ARG A 15 11.94 -7.18 5.33
CA ARG A 15 13.15 -6.58 5.90
C ARG A 15 14.33 -7.57 5.96
N ARG A 16 14.06 -8.84 6.28
CA ARG A 16 15.12 -9.87 6.33
C ARG A 16 15.76 -10.17 4.98
N THR A 17 15.01 -10.02 3.89
CA THR A 17 15.49 -10.36 2.54
C THR A 17 15.76 -9.12 1.67
N ASP A 18 15.57 -7.91 2.23
CA ASP A 18 15.57 -6.65 1.48
C ASP A 18 14.67 -6.69 0.22
N HIS A 19 13.55 -7.41 0.31
CA HIS A 19 12.58 -7.53 -0.78
C HIS A 19 11.31 -6.78 -0.44
N ARG A 20 10.59 -6.33 -1.47
CA ARG A 20 9.21 -5.85 -1.34
C ARG A 20 8.27 -7.04 -1.17
N ARG A 21 7.23 -6.91 -0.34
CA ARG A 21 6.15 -7.90 -0.25
C ARG A 21 4.82 -7.30 -0.66
N LEU A 22 3.99 -8.12 -1.30
CA LEU A 22 2.63 -7.78 -1.71
C LEU A 22 1.64 -8.36 -0.69
N LEU A 23 0.69 -7.53 -0.24
CA LEU A 23 -0.51 -7.94 0.47
C LEU A 23 -1.72 -7.56 -0.39
N VAL A 24 -2.59 -8.53 -0.71
CA VAL A 24 -3.83 -8.28 -1.45
C VAL A 24 -5.01 -8.40 -0.49
N LEU A 25 -5.86 -7.38 -0.47
CA LEU A 25 -7.09 -7.32 0.30
C LEU A 25 -8.27 -7.28 -0.69
N ALA A 26 -8.95 -8.42 -0.82
CA ALA A 26 -10.05 -8.58 -1.77
C ALA A 26 -11.40 -8.59 -1.03
N GLY A 27 -12.36 -7.82 -1.52
CA GLY A 27 -13.72 -7.78 -0.97
C GLY A 27 -14.37 -6.41 -1.06
N ASP A 28 -15.11 -6.02 -0.02
CA ASP A 28 -15.72 -4.69 0.02
C ASP A 28 -14.64 -3.58 0.11
N ARG A 29 -14.88 -2.45 -0.56
CA ARG A 29 -13.92 -1.37 -0.66
C ARG A 29 -13.66 -0.68 0.68
N ASP A 30 -14.71 -0.40 1.44
CA ASP A 30 -14.60 0.32 2.70
C ASP A 30 -13.93 -0.59 3.75
N ALA A 31 -14.36 -1.86 3.80
CA ALA A 31 -13.69 -2.88 4.61
C ALA A 31 -12.22 -3.09 4.20
N GLY A 32 -11.91 -3.02 2.90
CA GLY A 32 -10.55 -3.11 2.38
C GLY A 32 -9.67 -1.93 2.81
N ILE A 33 -10.23 -0.71 2.82
CA ILE A 33 -9.55 0.49 3.32
C ILE A 33 -9.26 0.36 4.81
N ASP A 34 -10.24 -0.07 5.62
CA ASP A 34 -10.06 -0.29 7.05
C ASP A 34 -8.99 -1.36 7.32
N ALA A 35 -9.03 -2.47 6.57
CA ALA A 35 -8.01 -3.51 6.64
C ALA A 35 -6.62 -3.01 6.21
N ALA A 36 -6.52 -2.06 5.27
CA ALA A 36 -5.25 -1.44 4.89
C ALA A 36 -4.67 -0.60 6.03
N TYR A 37 -5.52 0.08 6.80
CA TYR A 37 -5.10 0.77 8.02
C TYR A 37 -4.55 -0.19 9.06
N ASP A 38 -5.26 -1.29 9.31
CA ASP A 38 -4.80 -2.35 10.23
C ASP A 38 -3.48 -2.98 9.75
N ALA A 39 -3.30 -3.16 8.44
CA ALA A 39 -2.08 -3.71 7.86
C ALA A 39 -0.88 -2.77 8.09
N VAL A 40 -1.04 -1.47 7.84
CA VAL A 40 0.02 -0.46 8.03
C VAL A 40 0.39 -0.34 9.51
N GLU A 41 -0.61 -0.34 10.40
CA GLU A 41 -0.40 -0.33 11.85
C GLU A 41 0.33 -1.59 12.33
N GLY A 42 -0.14 -2.77 11.92
CA GLY A 42 0.48 -4.05 12.28
C GLY A 42 1.90 -4.21 11.74
N ALA A 43 2.20 -3.62 10.59
CA ALA A 43 3.56 -3.58 10.03
C ALA A 43 4.48 -2.55 10.70
N GLU A 44 3.97 -1.77 11.65
CA GLU A 44 4.68 -0.68 12.35
C GLU A 44 5.28 0.34 11.36
N ILE A 45 4.53 0.68 10.31
CA ILE A 45 4.96 1.65 9.29
C ILE A 45 4.35 3.01 9.62
N PRO A 46 5.17 4.08 9.78
CA PRO A 46 4.65 5.41 10.07
C PRO A 46 3.69 5.93 8.98
N PRO A 47 2.62 6.65 9.34
CA PRO A 47 1.75 7.31 8.35
C PRO A 47 2.50 8.24 7.38
N SER A 48 3.57 8.89 7.85
CA SER A 48 4.42 9.77 7.02
C SER A 48 5.23 9.03 5.94
N GLU A 49 5.43 7.72 6.11
CA GLU A 49 6.12 6.85 5.14
C GLU A 49 5.14 6.00 4.31
N THR A 50 3.83 6.25 4.49
CA THR A 50 2.75 5.53 3.82
C THR A 50 2.05 6.46 2.84
N THR A 51 1.90 6.00 1.61
CA THR A 51 1.09 6.67 0.59
C THR A 51 -0.13 5.82 0.25
N ILE A 52 -1.30 6.43 0.16
CA ILE A 52 -2.49 5.80 -0.42
C ILE A 52 -2.80 6.42 -1.79
N VAL A 53 -3.00 5.56 -2.78
CA VAL A 53 -3.32 5.93 -4.15
C VAL A 53 -4.76 5.58 -4.42
N THR A 54 -5.64 6.59 -4.38
CA THR A 54 -7.09 6.44 -4.48
C THR A 54 -7.75 7.73 -4.97
N ALA A 55 -8.83 7.60 -5.72
CA ALA A 55 -9.67 8.72 -6.17
C ALA A 55 -10.52 9.32 -5.02
N ARG A 56 -10.63 8.61 -3.88
CA ARG A 56 -11.33 9.12 -2.69
C ARG A 56 -10.47 10.11 -1.90
N GLU A 57 -11.12 10.96 -1.12
CA GLU A 57 -10.47 11.96 -0.26
C GLU A 57 -10.60 11.62 1.23
N GLY A 58 -9.94 12.39 2.10
CA GLY A 58 -10.14 12.31 3.55
C GLY A 58 -9.30 11.24 4.27
N PHE A 59 -8.14 10.87 3.72
CA PHE A 59 -7.24 9.89 4.32
C PHE A 59 -6.18 10.54 5.22
N LYS A 60 -5.75 9.81 6.25
CA LYS A 60 -4.68 10.25 7.17
C LYS A 60 -3.27 10.08 6.57
N PHE A 61 -3.15 9.21 5.56
CA PHE A 61 -1.91 8.98 4.82
C PHE A 61 -1.69 10.06 3.77
N ASP A 62 -0.46 10.16 3.28
CA ASP A 62 -0.19 10.94 2.08
C ASP A 62 -1.03 10.37 0.92
N ARG A 63 -1.97 11.16 0.40
CA ARG A 63 -2.95 10.70 -0.58
C ARG A 63 -2.60 11.24 -1.95
N VAL A 64 -2.54 10.34 -2.93
CA VAL A 64 -2.31 10.67 -4.33
C VAL A 64 -3.46 10.15 -5.18
N ASP A 65 -3.95 10.98 -6.09
CA ASP A 65 -4.92 10.52 -7.08
C ASP A 65 -4.24 9.54 -8.07
N PRO A 66 -4.88 8.42 -8.48
CA PRO A 66 -4.30 7.49 -9.45
C PRO A 66 -3.82 8.15 -10.75
N GLN A 67 -4.46 9.24 -11.20
CA GLN A 67 -4.06 10.01 -12.39
C GLN A 67 -2.77 10.82 -12.18
N GLN A 68 -2.44 11.10 -10.91
CA GLN A 68 -1.26 11.82 -10.47
C GLN A 68 -0.14 10.89 -9.98
N ALA A 69 -0.29 9.57 -10.07
CA ALA A 69 0.71 8.59 -9.61
C ALA A 69 2.14 8.79 -10.17
N ARG A 70 2.32 9.55 -11.25
CA ARG A 70 3.64 9.98 -11.75
C ARG A 70 4.40 10.87 -10.78
N GLU A 71 3.73 11.56 -9.87
CA GLU A 71 4.33 12.45 -8.88
C GLU A 71 5.11 11.68 -7.81
N LEU A 72 4.85 10.37 -7.69
CA LEU A 72 5.59 9.48 -6.80
C LEU A 72 6.92 9.00 -7.42
N LEU A 73 7.19 9.28 -8.70
CA LEU A 73 8.45 8.90 -9.34
C LEU A 73 9.63 9.63 -8.71
N GLY A 74 10.69 8.88 -8.40
CA GLY A 74 11.86 9.40 -7.69
C GLY A 74 11.65 9.58 -6.19
N THR A 75 10.46 9.25 -5.67
CA THR A 75 10.21 9.14 -4.24
C THR A 75 10.32 7.68 -3.79
N THR A 76 10.51 7.52 -2.49
CA THR A 76 10.60 6.22 -1.85
C THR A 76 9.64 6.17 -0.67
N ARG A 77 8.88 5.08 -0.57
CA ARG A 77 7.87 4.87 0.47
C ARG A 77 8.04 3.50 1.10
N THR A 78 7.79 3.43 2.39
CA THR A 78 7.83 2.17 3.13
C THR A 78 6.57 1.35 2.88
N ALA A 79 5.41 2.01 2.74
CA ALA A 79 4.15 1.39 2.33
C ALA A 79 3.47 2.18 1.22
N VAL A 80 2.90 1.46 0.25
CA VAL A 80 1.97 2.03 -0.72
C VAL A 80 0.69 1.21 -0.71
N VAL A 81 -0.44 1.86 -0.46
CA VAL A 81 -1.78 1.29 -0.61
C VAL A 81 -2.33 1.71 -1.97
N CYS A 82 -2.66 0.76 -2.83
CA CYS A 82 -3.24 0.99 -4.15
C CYS A 82 -4.71 0.54 -4.16
N ASP A 83 -5.62 1.49 -4.32
CA ASP A 83 -7.04 1.23 -4.46
C ASP A 83 -7.38 0.92 -5.93
N ALA A 84 -7.67 -0.35 -6.23
CA ALA A 84 -8.00 -0.82 -7.57
C ALA A 84 -9.51 -1.00 -7.80
N HIS A 85 -10.37 -0.51 -6.91
CA HIS A 85 -11.83 -0.70 -7.04
C HIS A 85 -12.45 0.07 -8.19
N GLU A 86 -11.92 1.24 -8.53
CA GLU A 86 -12.45 2.06 -9.63
C GLU A 86 -11.75 1.77 -10.96
N SER A 87 -10.43 1.60 -10.93
CA SER A 87 -9.64 1.27 -12.13
C SER A 87 -8.31 0.63 -11.74
N PHE A 88 -7.76 -0.18 -12.64
CA PHE A 88 -6.46 -0.80 -12.46
C PHE A 88 -5.63 -0.67 -13.73
N SER A 89 -4.51 0.06 -13.66
CA SER A 89 -3.59 0.24 -14.78
C SER A 89 -2.27 -0.47 -14.50
N PRO A 90 -1.82 -1.39 -15.37
CA PRO A 90 -0.51 -2.02 -15.24
C PRO A 90 0.65 -1.02 -15.18
N ASN A 91 0.53 0.11 -15.89
CA ASN A 91 1.53 1.17 -15.86
C ASN A 91 1.56 1.91 -14.52
N VAL A 92 0.39 2.16 -13.92
CA VAL A 92 0.32 2.73 -12.56
C VAL A 92 0.90 1.74 -11.56
N LEU A 93 0.48 0.47 -11.60
CA LEU A 93 1.01 -0.58 -10.74
C LEU A 93 2.54 -0.65 -10.80
N GLY A 94 3.12 -0.73 -12.00
CA GLY A 94 4.56 -0.82 -12.19
C GLY A 94 5.30 0.38 -11.59
N ARG A 95 4.74 1.59 -11.72
CA ARG A 95 5.29 2.79 -11.08
C ARG A 95 5.22 2.69 -9.55
N LEU A 96 4.05 2.39 -9.00
CA LEU A 96 3.83 2.37 -7.56
C LEU A 96 4.64 1.28 -6.86
N VAL A 97 4.75 0.09 -7.44
CA VAL A 97 5.63 -0.96 -6.90
C VAL A 97 7.08 -0.46 -6.88
N GLY A 98 7.49 0.28 -7.91
CA GLY A 98 8.81 0.90 -8.05
C GLY A 98 9.19 1.86 -6.93
N THR A 99 8.20 2.51 -6.29
CA THR A 99 8.43 3.46 -5.19
C THR A 99 8.47 2.80 -3.82
N VAL A 100 8.11 1.52 -3.72
CA VAL A 100 8.20 0.79 -2.44
C VAL A 100 9.64 0.38 -2.18
N ASP A 101 10.11 0.66 -0.97
CA ASP A 101 11.48 0.38 -0.56
C ASP A 101 11.78 -1.12 -0.41
N GLY A 102 13.08 -1.45 -0.40
CA GLY A 102 13.56 -2.73 0.10
C GLY A 102 13.03 -3.00 1.51
N GLY A 103 12.42 -4.16 1.69
CA GLY A 103 11.70 -4.51 2.92
C GLY A 103 10.30 -3.92 3.06
N GLY A 104 9.83 -3.04 2.18
CA GLY A 104 8.53 -2.37 2.24
C GLY A 104 7.33 -3.26 1.90
N LEU A 105 6.13 -2.70 2.04
CA LEU A 105 4.87 -3.34 1.70
C LEU A 105 4.15 -2.62 0.56
N PHE A 106 3.68 -3.39 -0.41
CA PHE A 106 2.68 -2.95 -1.38
C PHE A 106 1.35 -3.60 -1.00
N ILE A 107 0.33 -2.78 -0.72
CA ILE A 107 -1.01 -3.25 -0.33
C ILE A 107 -1.96 -2.95 -1.49
N LEU A 108 -2.61 -3.97 -2.03
CA LEU A 108 -3.53 -3.84 -3.17
C LEU A 108 -4.96 -4.13 -2.72
N LEU A 109 -5.86 -3.17 -2.89
CA LEU A 109 -7.29 -3.34 -2.61
C LEU A 109 -8.01 -3.73 -3.90
N THR A 110 -8.74 -4.85 -3.90
CA THR A 110 -9.46 -5.35 -5.08
C THR A 110 -10.92 -5.66 -4.75
N PRO A 111 -11.83 -5.54 -5.74
CA PRO A 111 -13.19 -6.06 -5.61
C PRO A 111 -13.25 -7.56 -5.30
#